data_AF-A0A355CKV4-F1
#
_entry.id   AF-A0A355CKV4-F1
#
_cell.length_a   1.000
_cell.length_b   1.000
_cell.length_c   1.000
_cell.angle_alpha   90.00
_cell.angle_beta   90.00
_cell.angle_gamma   90.00
#
_symmetry.space_group_name_H-M   'P 1'
#
loop_
_entity.id
_entity.type
_entity.pdbx_description
1 polymer ?
#
loop_
_entity_poly.entity_id
_entity_poly.type
_entity_poly.pdbx_seq_one_letter_code
_entity_poly.pdbx_strand_id
1 'polypeptide(L)'
;ISEYPGRTAWDMITGLETGEVEMLWIAATNPAVSMPDLERTKAALWRSPFTIYQEAYYPTETSAYAHILLPATQWSEKTGVMTNSERRVTLCMGFDTPSGEARDDCHIFAEVGRRLGFAEQFAFENSADVYQEFVQLTRGQPCDMTGLSHEYLRQEGPQQWPCR
;
A
#
# COMPACT_ATOMS: atom_id res chain seq x y z
N ILE A 1 -3.27 7.82 -18.92
CA ILE A 1 -2.08 7.31 -18.21
C ILE A 1 -0.86 8.00 -18.83
N SER A 2 0.12 8.44 -18.02
CA SER A 2 1.36 9.09 -18.52
C SER A 2 2.13 8.16 -19.47
N GLU A 3 2.71 8.71 -20.54
CA GLU A 3 3.61 7.96 -21.44
C GLU A 3 5.01 7.76 -20.84
N TYR A 4 5.37 8.56 -19.83
CA TYR A 4 6.64 8.45 -19.13
C TYR A 4 6.49 7.55 -17.91
N PRO A 5 7.33 6.51 -17.75
CA PRO A 5 7.31 5.66 -16.56
C PRO A 5 7.69 6.46 -15.32
N GLY A 6 7.11 6.08 -14.18
CA GLY A 6 7.50 6.62 -12.88
C GLY A 6 8.92 6.21 -12.48
N ARG A 7 9.44 6.85 -11.43
CA ARG A 7 10.75 6.54 -10.84
C ARG A 7 10.78 5.13 -10.25
N THR A 8 11.91 4.44 -10.34
CA THR A 8 12.12 3.19 -9.58
C THR A 8 12.31 3.51 -8.09
N ALA A 9 12.23 2.51 -7.22
CA ALA A 9 12.44 2.72 -5.78
C ALA A 9 13.81 3.36 -5.47
N TRP A 10 14.86 2.96 -6.20
CA TRP A 10 16.20 3.55 -6.02
C TRP A 10 16.28 4.98 -6.59
N ASP A 11 15.63 5.24 -7.73
CA ASP A 11 15.56 6.60 -8.30
C ASP A 11 14.74 7.54 -7.41
N MET A 12 13.76 7.03 -6.67
CA MET A 12 13.06 7.83 -5.65
C MET A 12 14.02 8.23 -4.53
N ILE A 13 14.83 7.30 -4.00
CA ILE A 13 15.82 7.60 -2.96
C ILE A 13 16.85 8.62 -3.45
N THR A 14 17.47 8.38 -4.61
CA THR A 14 18.47 9.31 -5.15
C THR A 14 17.85 10.64 -5.61
N GLY A 15 16.58 10.65 -5.99
CA GLY A 15 15.82 11.86 -6.29
C GLY A 15 15.60 12.80 -5.09
N LEU A 16 15.63 12.28 -3.86
CA LEU A 16 15.65 13.13 -2.65
C LEU A 16 16.95 13.93 -2.53
N GLU A 17 18.06 13.39 -3.05
CA GLU A 17 19.36 14.04 -2.99
C GLU A 17 19.44 15.23 -3.94
N THR A 18 18.74 15.14 -5.08
CA THR A 18 18.73 16.15 -6.15
C THR A 18 17.55 17.13 -6.04
N GLY A 19 16.58 16.86 -5.15
CA GLY A 19 15.35 17.65 -5.02
C GLY A 19 14.29 17.32 -6.08
N GLU A 20 14.51 16.27 -6.89
CA GLU A 20 13.53 15.79 -7.87
C GLU A 20 12.34 15.07 -7.23
N VAL A 21 12.50 14.60 -5.99
CA VAL A 21 11.43 14.06 -5.15
C VAL A 21 11.27 14.98 -3.94
N GLU A 22 10.14 15.67 -3.90
CA GLU A 22 9.82 16.64 -2.83
C GLU A 22 8.93 16.05 -1.74
N MET A 23 8.27 14.92 -2.03
CA MET A 23 7.44 14.19 -1.09
C MET A 23 7.66 12.69 -1.28
N LEU A 24 7.89 11.99 -0.16
CA LEU A 24 8.00 10.54 -0.12
C LEU A 24 6.98 9.96 0.85
N TRP A 25 6.14 9.05 0.38
CA TRP A 25 5.23 8.27 1.21
C TRP A 25 5.70 6.81 1.25
N ILE A 26 6.15 6.38 2.43
CA ILE A 26 6.60 5.02 2.69
C ILE A 26 5.47 4.28 3.41
N ALA A 27 5.04 3.14 2.87
CA ALA A 27 3.99 2.31 3.47
C ALA A 27 4.47 0.86 3.62
N ALA A 28 4.34 0.32 4.83
CA ALA A 28 4.62 -1.08 5.16
C ALA A 28 6.00 -1.61 4.71
N THR A 29 7.04 -0.78 4.83
CA THR A 29 8.43 -1.16 4.53
C THR A 29 9.42 -0.27 5.29
N ASN A 30 10.61 -0.79 5.57
CA ASN A 30 11.64 -0.11 6.37
C ASN A 30 12.91 0.15 5.54
N PRO A 31 12.93 1.13 4.62
CA PRO A 31 14.06 1.38 3.71
C PRO A 31 15.36 1.72 4.43
N ALA A 32 15.32 2.26 5.65
CA ALA A 32 16.51 2.48 6.47
C ALA A 32 17.22 1.18 6.90
N VAL A 33 16.63 0.01 6.62
CA VAL A 33 17.18 -1.33 6.87
C VAL A 33 17.21 -2.20 5.61
N SER A 34 16.26 -2.05 4.70
CA SER A 34 16.09 -2.97 3.56
C SER A 34 16.70 -2.49 2.22
N MET A 35 17.12 -1.22 2.13
CA MET A 35 17.75 -0.70 0.91
C MET A 35 19.21 -1.17 0.77
N PRO A 36 19.73 -1.33 -0.47
CA PRO A 36 21.05 -1.92 -0.71
C PRO A 36 22.22 -1.06 -0.19
N ASP A 37 22.15 0.26 -0.38
CA ASP A 37 23.14 1.21 0.16
C ASP A 37 22.49 2.02 1.29
N LEU A 38 22.61 1.48 2.50
CA LEU A 38 21.93 2.01 3.68
C LEU A 38 22.42 3.39 4.08
N GLU A 39 23.73 3.65 3.97
CA GLU A 39 24.29 4.94 4.39
C GLU A 39 23.82 6.06 3.45
N ARG A 40 23.83 5.81 2.15
CA ARG A 40 23.26 6.74 1.18
C ARG A 40 21.75 6.90 1.37
N THR A 41 21.03 5.80 1.58
CA THR A 41 19.57 5.84 1.80
C THR A 41 19.22 6.70 3.01
N LYS A 42 19.89 6.50 4.16
CA LYS A 42 19.69 7.31 5.36
C LYS A 42 20.03 8.78 5.12
N ALA A 43 21.12 9.07 4.41
CA ALA A 43 21.50 10.43 4.07
C ALA A 43 20.45 11.12 3.16
N ALA A 44 19.88 10.39 2.20
CA ALA A 44 18.82 10.87 1.33
C ALA A 44 17.50 11.09 2.09
N LEU A 45 17.10 10.14 2.95
CA LEU A 45 15.93 10.26 3.82
C LEU A 45 16.04 11.48 4.76
N TRP A 46 17.23 11.76 5.29
CA TRP A 46 17.51 12.97 6.08
C TRP A 46 17.31 14.28 5.30
N ARG A 47 17.49 14.25 3.97
CA ARG A 47 17.32 15.41 3.08
C ARG A 47 15.90 15.54 2.54
N SER A 48 15.08 14.50 2.69
CA SER A 48 13.71 14.49 2.20
C SER A 48 12.95 15.72 2.69
N PRO A 49 12.37 16.54 1.80
CA PRO A 49 11.63 17.74 2.23
C PRO A 49 10.37 17.40 3.02
N PHE A 50 9.75 16.25 2.70
CA PHE A 50 8.56 15.78 3.38
C PHE A 50 8.41 14.26 3.24
N THR A 51 8.33 13.57 4.38
CA THR A 51 8.23 12.11 4.44
C THR A 51 7.02 11.72 5.27
N ILE A 52 6.08 11.00 4.65
CA ILE A 52 5.00 10.30 5.35
C ILE A 52 5.45 8.85 5.54
N TYR A 53 5.28 8.34 6.76
CA TYR A 53 5.55 6.93 7.06
C TYR A 53 4.31 6.28 7.67
N GLN A 54 3.73 5.36 6.91
CA GLN A 54 2.54 4.61 7.25
C GLN A 54 2.94 3.19 7.66
N GLU A 55 2.86 2.91 8.95
CA GLU A 55 3.45 1.71 9.53
C GLU A 55 2.64 1.25 10.76
N ALA A 56 2.55 -0.08 10.94
CA ALA A 56 1.88 -0.72 12.06
C ALA A 56 2.78 -0.82 13.29
N TYR A 57 4.10 -0.82 13.09
CA TYR A 57 5.09 -0.90 14.14
C TYR A 57 5.75 0.45 14.45
N TYR A 58 5.84 0.77 15.74
CA TYR A 58 6.60 1.92 16.21
C TYR A 58 7.30 1.59 17.54
N PRO A 59 8.57 1.97 17.72
CA PRO A 59 9.46 2.61 16.74
C PRO A 59 10.06 1.63 15.72
N THR A 60 10.48 2.13 14.56
CA THR A 60 11.35 1.43 13.57
C THR A 60 12.46 2.35 13.07
N GLU A 61 13.49 1.85 12.41
CA GLU A 61 14.62 2.66 11.93
C GLU A 61 14.16 3.77 10.97
N THR A 62 13.24 3.47 10.06
CA THR A 62 12.69 4.47 9.12
C THR A 62 11.86 5.54 9.84
N SER A 63 11.25 5.23 10.99
CA SER A 63 10.45 6.21 11.74
C SER A 63 11.25 7.44 12.18
N ALA A 64 12.57 7.32 12.33
CA ALA A 64 13.45 8.44 12.69
C ALA A 64 13.59 9.52 11.60
N TYR A 65 13.15 9.23 10.36
CA TYR A 65 13.25 10.13 9.20
C TYR A 65 11.88 10.66 8.74
N ALA A 66 10.81 10.27 9.44
CA ALA A 66 9.45 10.62 9.07
C ALA A 66 9.08 12.02 9.61
N HIS A 67 8.39 12.81 8.78
CA HIS A 67 7.78 14.07 9.20
C HIS A 67 6.37 13.82 9.75
N ILE A 68 5.67 12.82 9.20
CA ILE A 68 4.36 12.36 9.67
C ILE A 68 4.40 10.84 9.83
N LEU A 69 3.90 10.37 10.98
CA LEU A 69 3.62 8.96 11.22
C LEU A 69 2.12 8.73 11.11
N LEU A 70 1.71 7.75 10.30
CA LEU A 70 0.32 7.33 10.17
C LEU A 70 0.18 5.90 10.69
N PRO A 71 -0.55 5.67 11.81
CA PRO A 71 -0.67 4.34 12.38
C PRO A 71 -1.54 3.46 11.47
N ALA A 72 -0.91 2.44 10.88
CA ALA A 72 -1.60 1.47 10.04
C ALA A 72 -2.00 0.25 10.87
N THR A 73 -3.15 -0.35 10.57
CA THR A 73 -3.55 -1.64 11.16
C THR A 73 -2.62 -2.77 10.72
N GLN A 74 -2.36 -3.69 11.63
CA GLN A 74 -1.60 -4.90 11.36
C GLN A 74 -2.44 -5.97 10.67
N TRP A 75 -1.79 -7.00 10.11
CA TRP A 75 -2.43 -8.10 9.36
C TRP A 75 -3.65 -8.73 10.07
N SER A 76 -3.59 -8.98 11.37
CA SER A 76 -4.70 -9.58 12.13
C SER A 76 -5.89 -8.63 12.31
N GLU A 77 -5.69 -7.33 12.16
CA GLU A 77 -6.68 -6.29 12.49
C GLU A 77 -7.52 -5.85 11.28
N LYS A 78 -7.13 -6.25 10.06
CA LYS A 78 -7.74 -5.81 8.81
C LYS A 78 -8.09 -6.95 7.87
N THR A 79 -9.11 -6.74 7.05
CA THR A 79 -9.49 -7.69 6.00
C THR A 79 -8.94 -7.23 4.65
N GLY A 80 -8.38 -8.15 3.86
CA GLY A 80 -7.91 -7.88 2.51
C GLY A 80 -7.58 -9.14 1.74
N VAL A 81 -7.06 -8.97 0.52
CA VAL A 81 -6.68 -10.08 -0.35
C VAL A 81 -5.17 -10.12 -0.53
N MET A 82 -4.59 -11.32 -0.44
CA MET A 82 -3.18 -11.57 -0.75
C MET A 82 -3.05 -12.52 -1.93
N THR A 83 -2.11 -12.24 -2.82
CA THR A 83 -1.73 -13.14 -3.92
C THR A 83 -0.31 -13.63 -3.71
N ASN A 84 -0.10 -14.94 -3.67
CA ASN A 84 1.23 -15.53 -3.52
C ASN A 84 1.88 -15.88 -4.88
N SER A 85 3.11 -16.39 -4.83
CA SER A 85 3.92 -16.70 -6.02
C SER A 85 3.34 -17.78 -6.94
N GLU A 86 2.46 -18.66 -6.43
CA GLU A 86 1.78 -19.65 -7.26
C GLU A 86 0.46 -19.12 -7.86
N ARG A 87 0.24 -17.80 -7.83
CA ARG A 87 -1.00 -17.13 -8.29
C ARG A 87 -2.22 -17.42 -7.43
N ARG A 88 -2.03 -17.94 -6.21
CA ARG A 88 -3.15 -18.19 -5.29
C ARG A 88 -3.58 -16.90 -4.62
N VAL A 89 -4.83 -16.55 -4.82
CA VAL A 89 -5.56 -15.41 -4.25
C VAL A 89 -6.32 -15.90 -3.02
N THR A 90 -5.99 -15.32 -1.87
CA THR A 90 -6.56 -15.70 -0.57
C THR A 90 -7.18 -14.47 0.08
N LEU A 91 -8.41 -14.60 0.58
CA LEU A 91 -8.99 -13.63 1.49
C LEU A 91 -8.38 -13.81 2.89
N CYS A 92 -7.68 -12.79 3.36
CA CYS A 92 -7.19 -12.70 4.73
C CYS A 92 -8.22 -11.93 5.56
N MET A 93 -8.94 -12.65 6.42
CA MET A 93 -9.92 -12.04 7.32
C MET A 93 -9.23 -11.45 8.54
N GLY A 94 -9.59 -10.21 8.89
CA GLY A 94 -9.26 -9.65 10.19
C GLY A 94 -10.00 -10.41 11.29
N PHE A 95 -9.30 -10.70 12.39
CA PHE A 95 -9.83 -11.41 13.55
C PHE A 95 -9.50 -10.72 14.88
N ASP A 96 -8.79 -9.60 14.83
CA ASP A 96 -8.49 -8.74 15.96
C ASP A 96 -9.00 -7.31 15.71
N THR A 97 -9.08 -6.50 16.75
CA THR A 97 -9.50 -5.09 16.64
C THR A 97 -8.30 -4.18 16.42
N PRO A 98 -8.41 -3.16 15.55
CA PRO A 98 -7.36 -2.14 15.39
C PRO A 98 -6.87 -1.56 16.72
N SER A 99 -5.56 -1.55 16.92
CA SER A 99 -4.94 -0.94 18.10
C SER A 99 -5.03 0.59 18.07
N GLY A 100 -5.63 1.18 19.11
CA GLY A 100 -5.68 2.62 19.29
C GLY A 100 -6.33 3.37 18.12
N GLU A 101 -5.57 4.26 17.50
CA GLU A 101 -6.02 5.08 16.36
C GLU A 101 -5.67 4.47 14.99
N ALA A 102 -5.17 3.22 14.97
CA ALA A 102 -4.79 2.55 13.74
C ALA A 102 -5.97 2.45 12.76
N ARG A 103 -5.65 2.61 11.48
CA ARG A 103 -6.60 2.48 10.36
C ARG A 103 -6.04 1.58 9.27
N ASP A 104 -6.94 0.92 8.55
CA ASP A 104 -6.61 0.16 7.34
C ASP A 104 -5.87 1.05 6.32
N ASP A 105 -4.84 0.50 5.66
CA ASP A 105 -4.05 1.26 4.68
C ASP A 105 -4.92 1.89 3.59
N CYS A 106 -5.91 1.15 3.09
CA CYS A 106 -6.84 1.65 2.07
C CYS A 106 -7.68 2.83 2.60
N HIS A 107 -8.06 2.81 3.89
CA HIS A 107 -8.79 3.90 4.51
C HIS A 107 -7.92 5.15 4.61
N ILE A 108 -6.65 5.00 4.99
CA ILE A 108 -5.69 6.11 5.06
C ILE A 108 -5.50 6.75 3.68
N PHE A 109 -5.25 5.95 2.64
CA PHE A 109 -5.12 6.46 1.27
C PHE A 109 -6.40 7.14 0.78
N ALA A 110 -7.56 6.51 0.99
CA ALA A 110 -8.84 7.07 0.58
C ALA A 110 -9.09 8.41 1.25
N GLU A 111 -8.84 8.51 2.56
CA GLU A 111 -9.10 9.73 3.31
C GLU A 111 -8.17 10.88 2.88
N VAL A 112 -6.90 10.60 2.58
CA VAL A 112 -6.01 11.62 2.00
C VAL A 112 -6.51 12.05 0.62
N GLY A 113 -6.93 11.10 -0.23
CA GLY A 113 -7.53 11.41 -1.54
C GLY A 113 -8.76 12.31 -1.43
N ARG A 114 -9.67 12.04 -0.50
CA ARG A 114 -10.83 12.89 -0.23
C ARG A 114 -10.42 14.29 0.20
N ARG A 115 -9.45 14.42 1.11
CA ARG A 115 -8.95 15.73 1.59
C ARG A 115 -8.23 16.54 0.51
N LEU A 116 -7.68 15.87 -0.51
CA LEU A 116 -7.10 16.50 -1.69
C LEU A 116 -8.14 16.89 -2.76
N GLY A 117 -9.44 16.66 -2.52
CA GLY A 117 -10.53 17.05 -3.40
C GLY A 117 -11.07 15.93 -4.31
N PHE A 118 -10.61 14.69 -4.14
CA PHE A 118 -11.03 13.54 -4.95
C PHE A 118 -12.08 12.69 -4.24
N ALA A 119 -13.07 13.34 -3.61
CA ALA A 119 -13.99 12.66 -2.72
C ALA A 119 -14.81 11.55 -3.41
N GLU A 120 -15.21 11.78 -4.66
CA GLU A 120 -15.97 10.81 -5.47
C GLU A 120 -15.11 9.61 -5.87
N GLN A 121 -13.85 9.83 -6.23
CA GLN A 121 -12.92 8.78 -6.67
C GLN A 121 -12.43 7.90 -5.52
N PHE A 122 -12.51 8.40 -4.28
CA PHE A 122 -12.11 7.67 -3.07
C PHE A 122 -13.32 7.36 -2.17
N ALA A 123 -14.49 7.16 -2.76
CA ALA A 123 -15.73 6.83 -2.06
C ALA A 123 -15.84 5.34 -1.63
N PHE A 124 -14.71 4.67 -1.40
CA PHE A 124 -14.68 3.28 -0.91
C PHE A 124 -14.96 3.22 0.59
N GLU A 125 -15.82 2.29 1.01
CA GLU A 125 -16.14 2.08 2.42
C GLU A 125 -15.19 1.07 3.06
N ASN A 126 -14.77 0.06 2.29
CA ASN A 126 -13.94 -1.04 2.79
C ASN A 126 -13.06 -1.64 1.69
N SER A 127 -12.20 -2.60 2.07
CA SER A 127 -11.29 -3.27 1.15
C SER A 127 -11.98 -4.11 0.06
N ALA A 128 -13.21 -4.57 0.27
CA ALA A 128 -13.96 -5.29 -0.77
C ALA A 128 -14.32 -4.37 -1.93
N ASP A 129 -14.68 -3.12 -1.67
CA ASP A 129 -15.01 -2.14 -2.73
C ASP A 129 -13.78 -1.85 -3.60
N VAL A 130 -12.64 -1.61 -2.95
CA VAL A 130 -11.34 -1.42 -3.62
C VAL A 130 -10.98 -2.65 -4.45
N TYR A 131 -11.17 -3.85 -3.90
CA TYR A 131 -10.90 -5.09 -4.61
C TYR A 131 -11.84 -5.30 -5.81
N GLN A 132 -13.13 -4.95 -5.68
CA GLN A 132 -14.08 -5.00 -6.78
C GLN A 132 -13.68 -4.08 -7.93
N GLU A 133 -13.23 -2.86 -7.64
CA GLU A 133 -12.70 -1.97 -8.68
C GLU A 133 -11.44 -2.58 -9.32
N PHE A 134 -10.48 -3.04 -8.50
CA PHE A 134 -9.23 -3.63 -8.96
C PHE A 134 -9.45 -4.80 -9.93
N VAL A 135 -10.33 -5.75 -9.62
CA VAL A 135 -10.53 -6.91 -10.49
C VAL A 135 -11.12 -6.52 -11.85
N GLN A 136 -11.90 -5.43 -11.95
CA GLN A 136 -12.38 -4.95 -13.24
C GLN A 136 -11.24 -4.45 -14.14
N LEU A 137 -10.17 -3.90 -13.56
CA LEU A 137 -8.99 -3.46 -14.32
C LEU A 137 -8.23 -4.64 -14.95
N THR A 138 -8.43 -5.86 -14.46
CA THR A 138 -7.78 -7.07 -14.98
C THR A 138 -8.52 -7.74 -16.14
N ARG A 139 -9.72 -7.23 -16.50
CA ARG A 139 -10.58 -7.82 -17.53
C ARG A 139 -9.85 -8.01 -18.85
N GLY A 140 -9.87 -9.24 -19.36
CA GLY A 140 -9.25 -9.60 -20.64
C GLY A 140 -7.71 -9.66 -20.61
N GLN A 141 -7.07 -9.41 -19.46
CA GLN A 141 -5.63 -9.56 -19.29
C GLN A 141 -5.27 -11.02 -18.96
N PRO A 142 -4.00 -11.45 -19.12
CA PRO A 142 -3.56 -12.77 -18.68
C PRO A 142 -3.81 -13.04 -17.19
N CYS A 143 -3.88 -11.99 -16.37
CA CYS A 143 -4.19 -12.01 -14.94
C CYS A 143 -5.66 -11.72 -14.62
N ASP A 144 -6.59 -12.01 -15.53
CA ASP A 144 -8.02 -11.77 -15.32
C ASP A 144 -8.51 -12.42 -14.01
N MET A 145 -9.07 -11.58 -13.13
CA MET A 145 -9.64 -11.95 -11.83
C MET A 145 -11.10 -11.48 -11.72
N THR A 146 -11.80 -11.19 -12.83
CA THR A 146 -13.16 -10.63 -12.78
C THR A 146 -14.19 -11.53 -12.11
N GLY A 147 -13.92 -12.83 -12.02
CA GLY A 147 -14.76 -13.80 -11.31
C GLY A 147 -14.54 -13.82 -9.79
N LEU A 148 -13.59 -13.04 -9.27
CA LEU A 148 -13.25 -13.03 -7.85
C LEU A 148 -13.90 -11.88 -7.10
N SER A 149 -14.42 -12.19 -5.92
CA SER A 149 -14.87 -11.21 -4.93
C SER A 149 -14.48 -11.66 -3.53
N HIS A 150 -14.53 -10.75 -2.56
CA HIS A 150 -14.37 -11.13 -1.15
C HIS A 150 -15.39 -12.19 -0.73
N GLU A 151 -16.64 -12.08 -1.19
CA GLU A 151 -17.69 -13.07 -0.92
C GLU A 151 -17.34 -14.44 -1.50
N TYR A 152 -16.93 -14.50 -2.77
CA TYR A 152 -16.54 -15.74 -3.42
C TYR A 152 -15.35 -16.40 -2.71
N LEU A 153 -14.31 -15.64 -2.40
CA LEU A 153 -13.12 -16.14 -1.70
C LEU A 153 -13.43 -16.61 -0.27
N ARG A 154 -14.45 -16.03 0.37
CA ARG A 154 -14.91 -16.47 1.71
C ARG A 154 -15.64 -17.81 1.64
N GLN A 155 -16.45 -18.03 0.61
CA GLN A 155 -17.27 -19.23 0.45
C GLN A 155 -16.46 -20.40 -0.10
N GLU A 156 -15.74 -20.16 -1.20
CA GLU A 156 -15.02 -21.18 -1.97
C GLU A 156 -13.56 -21.35 -1.53
N GLY A 157 -13.06 -20.45 -0.69
CA GLY A 157 -11.67 -20.43 -0.25
C GLY A 157 -10.71 -19.93 -1.33
N PRO A 158 -9.39 -20.12 -1.12
CA PRO A 158 -8.35 -19.57 -2.00
C PRO A 158 -8.41 -20.10 -3.44
N GLN A 159 -8.33 -19.19 -4.40
CA GLN A 159 -8.43 -19.49 -5.84
C GLN A 159 -7.10 -19.25 -6.55
N GLN A 160 -6.91 -19.81 -7.74
CA GLN A 160 -5.70 -19.56 -8.55
C GLN A 160 -6.09 -18.86 -9.84
N TRP A 161 -5.57 -17.65 -10.08
CA TRP A 161 -5.89 -16.90 -11.31
C TRP A 161 -5.18 -17.51 -12.54
N PRO A 162 -5.75 -17.37 -13.76
CA PRO A 162 -6.91 -16.53 -14.11
C PRO A 162 -8.28 -17.09 -13.67
N CYS A 163 -9.18 -16.22 -13.25
CA CYS A 163 -10.56 -16.51 -12.83
C CYS A 163 -11.51 -15.47 -13.43
N ARG A 164 -12.24 -15.86 -14.48
CA ARG A 164 -13.13 -14.97 -15.24
C ARG A 164 -14.54 -14.93 -14.68
#